data_AF-A0A078AXG7-F1
#
_entry.id   AF-A0A078AXG7-F1
#
_cell.length_a   1.000
_cell.length_b   1.000
_cell.length_c   1.000
_cell.angle_alpha   90.00
_cell.angle_beta   90.00
_cell.angle_gamma   90.00
#
_symmetry.space_group_name_H-M   'P 1'
#
loop_
_entity.id
_entity.type
_entity.pdbx_description
1 polymer ?
#
loop_
_entity_poly.entity_id
_entity_poly.type
_entity_poly.pdbx_seq_one_letter_code
_entity_poly.pdbx_strand_id
1 'polypeptide(L)'
;MKLLDPFQGYRIASANVYMNLTYLLQIMYIIWWQEEGYFYQAHYALFVMLVTHSICFTLEVFRFIITEWKKSCILLPLLIDIVTIIMYQGAIFYIQIVYINLEKDDADFFTTSWIEIELITYYSQIIQAIIFLLLSSCIQPIKPSSSMRKSLSHKKSHDYLSSTKDQFQLLSYNGTMIIVSLAILYMKDTQCGSSDASYQTAIYYFVGACGVQLVMAAVAVVFRGHSDYKDWFLKTMSLVVIGLYGYLLAYFFIFNGCERLIKNWVVGNLVIIVAFVAAQLCYTIIFKGKEAFKEAISKKPQFSSGALGTKSFQELHSFKLGEDFYSITFFSYLYIMSGDSEDQEADTNENQALIQRANTDHSEGKHISINEEEVARNFINCVVIFTIQITLGLYALYQILFVDSFKQTETLNILVTRFLSAIILHINIESNMRRALNMMNYALLTTKKWYRKYPQIAVALMYFFGTFTCEFANLLLLCTIDNAQDIIINMIAFMVVADIQEFYSNSLQNSPLRESTPQQELEIKSWKESDNKFGLLGVLTFLLYKIIRMFYVAFYYYFMPFAVVFLSFLVTQHNVVSKAAGGEGGASISSDGINSTIGSNTTLPVQP
;
A
#
# COMPACT_ATOMS: atom_id res chain seq x y z
N MET A 1 5.61 16.03 -1.60
CA MET A 1 5.76 14.84 -0.75
C MET A 1 6.75 13.95 -1.47
N LYS A 2 7.87 13.57 -0.84
CA LYS A 2 8.78 12.59 -1.41
C LYS A 2 8.32 11.23 -0.91
N LEU A 3 7.83 10.41 -1.83
CA LEU A 3 7.61 8.99 -1.62
C LEU A 3 8.97 8.33 -1.84
N LEU A 4 9.60 7.90 -0.74
CA LEU A 4 11.01 7.48 -0.74
C LEU A 4 11.16 5.98 -0.59
N ASP A 5 10.22 5.34 0.09
CA ASP A 5 10.32 3.92 0.42
C ASP A 5 9.00 3.20 0.07
N PRO A 6 8.97 2.37 -0.98
CA PRO A 6 7.77 1.59 -1.33
C PRO A 6 7.44 0.56 -0.24
N PHE A 7 8.42 0.16 0.60
CA PHE A 7 8.19 -0.80 1.67
C PHE A 7 7.53 -0.20 2.91
N GLN A 8 7.28 1.11 2.91
CA GLN A 8 6.77 1.80 4.09
C GLN A 8 5.36 1.35 4.48
N GLY A 9 4.56 0.90 3.51
CA GLY A 9 3.27 0.23 3.75
C GLY A 9 3.43 -1.03 4.61
N TYR A 10 4.36 -1.92 4.24
CA TYR A 10 4.67 -3.14 5.01
C TYR A 10 5.12 -2.80 6.41
N ARG A 11 6.01 -1.80 6.53
CA ARG A 11 6.54 -1.39 7.81
C ARG A 11 5.42 -1.05 8.78
N ILE A 12 4.32 -0.47 8.33
CA ILE A 12 3.29 -0.10 9.28
C ILE A 12 2.41 -1.28 9.68
N ALA A 13 2.11 -2.18 8.75
CA ALA A 13 1.41 -3.42 9.09
C ALA A 13 2.23 -4.25 10.11
N SER A 14 3.55 -4.40 9.88
CA SER A 14 4.41 -5.24 10.72
C SER A 14 4.93 -4.57 11.99
N ALA A 15 5.12 -3.25 12.01
CA ALA A 15 5.73 -2.53 13.15
C ALA A 15 4.74 -2.08 14.23
N ASN A 16 3.52 -2.62 14.25
CA ASN A 16 2.60 -2.37 15.35
C ASN A 16 2.94 -3.28 16.54
N VAL A 17 3.84 -2.80 17.41
CA VAL A 17 4.29 -3.49 18.65
C VAL A 17 3.12 -4.06 19.44
N TYR A 18 2.06 -3.26 19.60
CA TYR A 18 0.92 -3.64 20.42
C TYR A 18 0.16 -4.80 19.79
N MET A 19 -0.08 -4.76 18.48
CA MET A 19 -0.72 -5.88 17.77
C MET A 19 0.12 -7.15 17.85
N ASN A 20 1.44 -7.07 17.63
CA ASN A 20 2.32 -8.23 17.74
C ASN A 20 2.29 -8.85 19.14
N LEU A 21 2.32 -8.03 20.19
CA LEU A 21 2.20 -8.50 21.57
C LEU A 21 0.82 -9.13 21.84
N THR A 22 -0.24 -8.57 21.25
CA THR A 22 -1.61 -9.08 21.38
C THR A 22 -1.70 -10.51 20.86
N TYR A 23 -1.31 -10.71 19.60
CA TYR A 23 -1.37 -12.00 18.95
C TYR A 23 -0.45 -13.00 19.60
N LEU A 24 0.74 -12.57 20.03
CA LEU A 24 1.63 -13.41 20.83
C LEU A 24 0.91 -13.97 22.07
N LEU A 25 0.29 -13.10 22.88
CA LEU A 25 -0.37 -13.52 24.13
C LEU A 25 -1.64 -14.34 23.87
N GLN A 26 -2.41 -14.00 22.84
CA GLN A 26 -3.59 -14.76 22.44
C GLN A 26 -3.20 -16.15 21.95
N ILE A 27 -2.23 -16.27 21.04
CA ILE A 27 -1.76 -17.56 20.53
C ILE A 27 -1.15 -18.41 21.64
N MET A 28 -0.38 -17.82 22.57
CA MET A 28 0.12 -18.54 23.74
C MET A 28 -1.02 -19.10 24.60
N TYR A 29 -2.06 -18.29 24.86
CA TYR A 29 -3.21 -18.73 25.65
C TYR A 29 -3.94 -19.91 24.98
N ILE A 30 -4.07 -19.86 23.66
CA ILE A 30 -4.71 -20.90 22.85
C ILE A 30 -3.94 -22.21 22.92
N ILE A 31 -2.63 -22.14 22.63
CA ILE A 31 -1.74 -23.31 22.66
C ILE A 31 -1.70 -23.90 24.07
N TRP A 32 -1.69 -23.06 25.11
CA TRP A 32 -1.67 -23.50 26.50
C TRP A 32 -2.94 -24.27 26.91
N TRP A 33 -4.10 -23.87 26.39
CA TRP A 33 -5.38 -24.48 26.77
C TRP A 33 -5.78 -25.67 25.90
N GLN A 34 -4.95 -26.03 24.92
CA GLN A 34 -5.23 -27.13 24.03
C GLN A 34 -4.82 -28.45 24.70
N GLU A 35 -5.80 -29.30 24.99
CA GLU A 35 -5.54 -30.64 25.56
C GLU A 35 -4.74 -31.51 24.56
N GLU A 36 -3.82 -32.31 25.10
CA GLU A 36 -2.84 -33.10 24.34
C GLU A 36 -3.49 -33.95 23.23
N GLY A 37 -3.36 -33.53 21.98
CA GLY A 37 -3.88 -34.24 20.82
C GLY A 37 -3.29 -33.70 19.52
N TYR A 38 -2.73 -34.61 18.72
CA TYR A 38 -2.10 -34.46 17.39
C TYR A 38 -1.92 -33.05 16.79
N PHE A 39 -0.65 -32.69 16.51
CA PHE A 39 -0.29 -31.52 15.72
C PHE A 39 -0.72 -31.67 14.24
N TYR A 40 -1.91 -31.17 13.91
CA TYR A 40 -2.31 -30.93 12.52
C TYR A 40 -1.58 -29.72 11.91
N GLN A 41 -1.55 -29.64 10.58
CA GLN A 41 -0.91 -28.56 9.81
C GLN A 41 -1.35 -27.15 10.25
N ALA A 42 -2.61 -26.97 10.65
CA ALA A 42 -3.13 -25.71 11.17
C ALA A 42 -2.47 -25.28 12.50
N HIS A 43 -2.20 -26.21 13.41
CA HIS A 43 -1.52 -25.92 14.68
C HIS A 43 -0.07 -25.48 14.45
N TYR A 44 0.59 -26.09 13.46
CA TYR A 44 1.92 -25.67 13.06
C TYR A 44 1.91 -24.25 12.48
N ALA A 45 0.90 -23.87 11.69
CA ALA A 45 0.73 -22.49 11.23
C ALA A 45 0.53 -21.49 12.37
N LEU A 46 -0.28 -21.85 13.37
CA LEU A 46 -0.44 -21.04 14.58
C LEU A 46 0.89 -20.89 15.35
N PHE A 47 1.68 -21.96 15.43
CA PHE A 47 3.01 -21.92 16.05
C PHE A 47 4.00 -21.04 15.26
N VAL A 48 3.98 -21.10 13.92
CA VAL A 48 4.80 -20.20 13.09
C VAL A 48 4.44 -18.73 13.36
N MET A 49 3.15 -18.42 13.56
CA MET A 49 2.73 -17.08 13.95
C MET A 49 3.21 -16.68 15.33
N LEU A 50 3.10 -17.57 16.31
CA LEU A 50 3.63 -17.33 17.66
C LEU A 50 5.10 -16.91 17.60
N VAL A 51 5.92 -17.69 16.90
CA VAL A 51 7.35 -17.42 16.75
C VAL A 51 7.58 -16.10 16.03
N THR A 52 6.83 -15.85 14.95
CA THR A 52 6.96 -14.62 14.15
C THR A 52 6.63 -13.38 14.98
N HIS A 53 5.49 -13.35 15.68
CA HIS A 53 5.12 -12.23 16.53
C HIS A 53 6.11 -12.00 17.68
N SER A 54 6.63 -13.08 18.28
CA SER A 54 7.67 -12.99 19.32
C SER A 54 8.94 -12.31 18.79
N ILE A 55 9.40 -12.73 17.61
CA ILE A 55 10.61 -12.17 16.98
C ILE A 55 10.37 -10.72 16.55
N CYS A 56 9.25 -10.42 15.88
CA CYS A 56 8.90 -9.07 15.46
C CYS A 56 8.78 -8.10 16.65
N PHE A 57 8.15 -8.53 17.75
CA PHE A 57 8.08 -7.75 18.99
C PHE A 57 9.48 -7.47 19.56
N THR A 58 10.31 -8.51 19.67
CA THR A 58 11.67 -8.40 20.20
C THR A 58 12.55 -7.47 19.38
N LEU A 59 12.50 -7.60 18.05
CA LEU A 59 13.25 -6.78 17.11
C LEU A 59 12.83 -5.31 17.17
N GLU A 60 11.53 -5.03 17.31
CA GLU A 60 11.02 -3.67 17.39
C GLU A 60 11.39 -3.00 18.73
N VAL A 61 11.39 -3.74 19.85
CA VAL A 61 11.94 -3.28 21.14
C VAL A 61 13.44 -2.98 21.00
N PHE A 62 14.20 -3.86 20.36
CA PHE A 62 15.62 -3.67 20.13
C PHE A 62 15.90 -2.44 19.24
N ARG A 63 15.09 -2.24 18.19
CA ARG A 63 15.14 -1.06 17.31
C ARG A 63 14.91 0.23 18.10
N PHE A 64 13.91 0.24 19.00
CA PHE A 64 13.65 1.37 19.87
C PHE A 64 14.85 1.69 20.77
N ILE A 65 15.44 0.68 21.40
CA ILE A 65 16.65 0.83 22.24
C ILE A 65 17.82 1.42 21.43
N ILE A 66 18.10 0.89 20.23
CA ILE A 66 19.18 1.39 19.37
C ILE A 66 18.97 2.85 18.98
N THR A 67 17.74 3.18 18.59
CA THR A 67 17.38 4.54 18.12
C THR A 67 17.59 5.57 19.24
N GLU A 68 17.27 5.19 20.48
CA GLU A 68 17.48 6.05 21.65
C GLU A 68 18.96 6.11 22.09
N TRP A 69 19.70 5.01 22.01
CA TRP A 69 21.08 4.94 22.52
C TRP A 69 22.13 5.50 21.56
N LYS A 70 21.97 5.33 20.24
CA LYS A 70 22.96 5.77 19.25
C LYS A 70 22.30 6.54 18.12
N LYS A 71 22.19 7.87 18.30
CA LYS A 71 21.70 8.81 17.27
C LYS A 71 22.46 8.73 15.93
N SER A 72 23.66 8.15 15.91
CA SER A 72 24.50 8.03 14.71
C SER A 72 24.27 6.75 13.89
N CYS A 73 23.57 5.74 14.41
CA CYS A 73 23.39 4.48 13.68
C CYS A 73 22.07 4.47 12.91
N ILE A 74 22.10 4.96 11.66
CA ILE A 74 20.91 5.00 10.80
C ILE A 74 20.64 3.63 10.14
N LEU A 75 21.71 2.89 9.81
CA LEU A 75 21.62 1.65 9.03
C LEU A 75 21.01 0.48 9.83
N LEU A 76 21.35 0.34 11.10
CA LEU A 76 20.91 -0.82 11.89
C LEU A 76 19.40 -0.84 12.15
N PRO A 77 18.74 0.27 12.54
CA PRO A 77 17.29 0.30 12.64
C PRO A 77 16.59 -0.02 11.31
N LEU A 78 17.15 0.45 10.18
CA LEU A 78 16.62 0.16 8.85
C LEU A 78 16.74 -1.34 8.49
N LEU A 79 17.87 -1.96 8.82
CA LEU A 79 18.06 -3.41 8.63
C LEU A 79 17.05 -4.20 9.46
N ILE A 80 16.84 -3.80 10.73
CA ILE A 80 15.86 -4.45 11.61
C ILE A 80 14.43 -4.29 11.06
N ASP A 81 14.08 -3.11 10.54
CA ASP A 81 12.79 -2.88 9.87
C ASP A 81 12.61 -3.85 8.69
N ILE A 82 13.62 -3.98 7.82
CA ILE A 82 13.59 -4.88 6.66
C ILE A 82 13.42 -6.34 7.09
N VAL A 83 14.20 -6.82 8.06
CA VAL A 83 14.10 -8.19 8.57
C VAL A 83 12.70 -8.45 9.15
N THR A 84 12.19 -7.52 9.95
CA THR A 84 10.84 -7.62 10.55
C THR A 84 9.76 -7.70 9.47
N ILE A 85 9.86 -6.88 8.42
CA ILE A 85 8.94 -6.90 7.28
C ILE A 85 8.98 -8.25 6.57
N ILE A 86 10.18 -8.74 6.21
CA ILE A 86 10.34 -10.00 5.48
C ILE A 86 9.80 -11.17 6.29
N MET A 87 10.12 -11.23 7.58
CA MET A 87 9.65 -12.30 8.47
C MET A 87 8.14 -12.32 8.61
N TYR A 88 7.54 -11.17 8.92
CA TYR A 88 6.09 -11.07 9.09
C TYR A 88 5.36 -11.39 7.78
N GLN A 89 5.84 -10.85 6.65
CA GLN A 89 5.26 -11.12 5.33
C GLN A 89 5.36 -12.60 4.95
N GLY A 90 6.50 -13.24 5.22
CA GLY A 90 6.69 -14.67 4.98
C GLY A 90 5.75 -15.54 5.81
N ALA A 91 5.50 -15.17 7.07
CA ALA A 91 4.53 -15.87 7.91
C ALA A 91 3.10 -15.72 7.38
N ILE A 92 2.69 -14.52 6.98
CA ILE A 92 1.38 -14.28 6.37
C ILE A 92 1.19 -15.14 5.10
N PHE A 93 2.19 -15.20 4.21
CA PHE A 93 2.13 -16.08 3.04
C PHE A 93 2.00 -17.55 3.41
N TYR A 94 2.77 -18.00 4.38
CA TYR A 94 2.69 -19.38 4.85
C TYR A 94 1.28 -19.73 5.34
N ILE A 95 0.67 -18.86 6.14
CA ILE A 95 -0.66 -19.08 6.69
C ILE A 95 -1.74 -19.01 5.62
N GLN A 96 -1.62 -18.11 4.65
CA GLN A 96 -2.54 -18.05 3.52
C GLN A 96 -2.59 -19.37 2.76
N ILE A 97 -1.42 -19.96 2.52
CA ILE A 97 -1.32 -21.25 1.83
C ILE A 97 -1.86 -22.37 2.69
N VAL A 98 -1.56 -22.37 3.99
CA VAL A 98 -2.15 -23.36 4.91
C VAL A 98 -3.66 -23.23 4.92
N TYR A 99 -4.20 -22.02 5.04
CA TYR A 99 -5.64 -21.76 5.05
C TYR A 99 -6.34 -22.19 3.76
N ILE A 100 -5.75 -21.89 2.60
CA ILE A 100 -6.28 -22.30 1.29
C ILE A 100 -6.33 -23.81 1.14
N ASN A 101 -5.30 -24.52 1.64
CA ASN A 101 -5.17 -25.96 1.51
C ASN A 101 -5.80 -26.73 2.68
N LEU A 102 -6.39 -26.03 3.65
CA LEU A 102 -6.99 -26.65 4.82
C LEU A 102 -8.34 -27.25 4.42
N GLU A 103 -8.44 -28.58 4.49
CA GLU A 103 -9.74 -29.25 4.37
C GLU A 103 -10.60 -28.87 5.58
N LYS A 104 -11.85 -28.47 5.33
CA LYS A 104 -12.75 -27.97 6.39
C LYS A 104 -12.99 -28.99 7.50
N ASP A 105 -12.90 -30.28 7.18
CA ASP A 105 -13.18 -31.38 8.11
C ASP A 105 -11.96 -31.73 8.99
N ASP A 106 -10.75 -31.29 8.61
CA ASP A 106 -9.49 -31.67 9.26
C ASP A 106 -9.02 -30.65 10.31
N ALA A 107 -9.69 -29.51 10.43
CA ALA A 107 -9.26 -28.41 11.29
C ALA A 107 -10.29 -28.08 12.35
N ASP A 108 -9.81 -27.99 13.59
CA ASP A 108 -10.63 -27.46 14.69
C ASP A 108 -11.09 -26.03 14.35
N PHE A 109 -12.37 -25.77 14.58
CA PHE A 109 -13.03 -24.50 14.28
C PHE A 109 -12.26 -23.31 14.84
N PHE A 110 -11.69 -23.49 16.04
CA PHE A 110 -11.00 -22.43 16.74
C PHE A 110 -9.67 -22.07 16.04
N THR A 111 -8.86 -23.06 15.67
CA THR A 111 -7.59 -22.82 14.95
C THR A 111 -7.84 -22.15 13.60
N THR A 112 -8.85 -22.61 12.85
CA THR A 112 -9.23 -22.00 11.57
C THR A 112 -9.71 -20.55 11.74
N SER A 113 -10.53 -20.29 12.76
CA SER A 113 -11.01 -18.92 13.06
C SER A 113 -9.86 -17.96 13.39
N TRP A 114 -8.84 -18.42 14.12
CA TRP A 114 -7.67 -17.58 14.44
C TRP A 114 -6.80 -17.28 13.23
N ILE A 115 -6.59 -18.27 12.36
CA ILE A 115 -5.92 -18.07 11.09
C ILE A 115 -6.68 -17.01 10.26
N GLU A 116 -8.02 -17.12 10.19
CA GLU A 116 -8.84 -16.16 9.46
C GLU A 116 -8.78 -14.75 10.09
N ILE A 117 -8.83 -14.64 11.42
CA ILE A 117 -8.67 -13.37 12.15
C ILE A 117 -7.32 -12.71 11.84
N GLU A 118 -6.23 -13.47 11.79
CA GLU A 118 -4.91 -12.95 11.42
C GLU A 118 -4.88 -12.37 10.01
N LEU A 119 -5.44 -13.12 9.04
CA LEU A 119 -5.53 -12.67 7.65
C LEU A 119 -6.40 -11.41 7.52
N ILE A 120 -7.58 -11.40 8.16
CA ILE A 120 -8.47 -10.23 8.21
C ILE A 120 -7.75 -9.03 8.80
N THR A 121 -7.00 -9.24 9.88
CA THR A 121 -6.24 -8.18 10.53
C THR A 121 -5.21 -7.58 9.61
N TYR A 122 -4.36 -8.41 9.02
CA TYR A 122 -3.33 -7.98 8.09
C TYR A 122 -3.91 -7.15 6.92
N TYR A 123 -4.93 -7.67 6.25
CA TYR A 123 -5.57 -6.96 5.14
C TYR A 123 -6.33 -5.71 5.59
N SER A 124 -6.92 -5.71 6.79
CA SER A 124 -7.58 -4.53 7.35
C SER A 124 -6.59 -3.38 7.56
N GLN A 125 -5.37 -3.66 8.01
CA GLN A 125 -4.32 -2.65 8.20
C GLN A 125 -3.90 -2.03 6.86
N ILE A 126 -3.78 -2.84 5.81
CA ILE A 126 -3.52 -2.36 4.44
C ILE A 126 -4.65 -1.44 3.98
N ILE A 127 -5.91 -1.87 4.10
CA ILE A 127 -7.09 -1.06 3.72
C ILE A 127 -7.13 0.26 4.50
N GLN A 128 -6.88 0.22 5.81
CA GLN A 128 -6.82 1.42 6.65
C GLN A 128 -5.70 2.36 6.23
N ALA A 129 -4.54 1.84 5.82
CA ALA A 129 -3.44 2.65 5.31
C ALA A 129 -3.83 3.39 4.03
N ILE A 130 -4.50 2.69 3.10
CA ILE A 130 -5.03 3.27 1.87
C ILE A 130 -6.05 4.36 2.21
N ILE A 131 -7.03 4.06 3.06
CA ILE A 131 -8.04 5.03 3.51
C ILE A 131 -7.39 6.25 4.17
N PHE A 132 -6.40 6.03 5.04
CA PHE A 132 -5.66 7.09 5.71
C PHE A 132 -4.97 8.02 4.71
N LEU A 133 -4.30 7.46 3.70
CA LEU A 133 -3.61 8.22 2.65
C LEU A 133 -4.59 8.94 1.73
N LEU A 134 -5.73 8.33 1.39
CA LEU A 134 -6.81 8.96 0.63
C LEU A 134 -7.39 10.17 1.40
N LEU A 135 -7.77 9.97 2.66
CA LEU A 135 -8.27 11.05 3.53
C LEU A 135 -7.23 12.16 3.69
N SER A 136 -5.97 11.81 3.88
CA SER A 136 -4.85 12.76 3.98
C SER A 136 -4.56 13.52 2.69
N SER A 137 -4.96 12.96 1.54
CA SER A 137 -4.84 13.61 0.23
C SER A 137 -6.02 14.53 -0.08
N CYS A 138 -7.22 14.20 0.42
CA CYS A 138 -8.43 15.01 0.28
C CYS A 138 -8.47 16.20 1.25
N ILE A 139 -8.13 15.95 2.52
CA ILE A 139 -8.12 16.97 3.58
C ILE A 139 -6.79 17.72 3.47
N GLN A 140 -6.82 19.05 3.53
CA GLN A 140 -5.63 19.91 3.32
C GLN A 140 -4.39 19.32 4.01
N PRO A 141 -3.23 19.30 3.31
CA PRO A 141 -2.02 18.64 3.82
C PRO A 141 -1.72 19.19 5.20
N ILE A 142 -1.70 18.29 6.18
CA ILE A 142 -1.53 18.64 7.58
C ILE A 142 -0.27 19.50 7.70
N LYS A 143 -0.45 20.74 8.17
CA LYS A 143 0.69 21.60 8.49
C LYS A 143 1.51 20.89 9.56
N PRO A 144 2.79 20.55 9.29
CA PRO A 144 3.66 19.95 10.30
C PRO A 144 3.65 20.83 11.56
N SER A 145 3.60 20.20 12.75
CA SER A 145 3.65 20.92 14.02
C SER A 145 4.90 21.81 14.05
N SER A 146 4.90 22.88 14.85
CA SER A 146 6.05 23.78 14.95
C SER A 146 7.32 23.04 15.38
N SER A 147 7.20 22.05 16.27
CA SER A 147 8.32 21.17 16.68
C SER A 147 8.80 20.30 15.53
N MET A 148 7.88 19.69 14.76
CA MET A 148 8.21 18.86 13.61
C MET A 148 8.83 19.69 12.48
N ARG A 149 8.39 20.94 12.27
CA ARG A 149 9.04 21.86 11.31
C ARG A 149 10.50 22.13 11.66
N LYS A 150 10.83 22.30 12.94
CA LYS A 150 12.21 22.49 13.41
C LYS A 150 13.07 21.23 13.23
N SER A 151 12.50 20.02 13.38
CA SER A 151 13.26 18.79 13.11
C SER A 151 13.41 18.51 11.61
N LEU A 152 12.37 18.83 10.83
CA LEU A 152 12.33 18.65 9.37
C LEU A 152 13.22 19.66 8.64
N SER A 153 13.40 20.88 9.17
CA SER A 153 14.28 21.88 8.54
C SER A 153 15.73 21.41 8.45
N HIS A 154 16.15 20.50 9.33
CA HIS A 154 17.49 19.89 9.29
C HIS A 154 17.56 18.56 8.52
N LYS A 155 16.43 17.94 8.19
CA LYS A 155 16.39 16.64 7.48
C LYS A 155 15.58 16.77 6.19
N LYS A 156 16.27 17.08 5.09
CA LYS A 156 15.73 17.37 3.73
C LYS A 156 14.91 16.23 3.06
N SER A 157 14.62 15.10 3.72
CA SER A 157 13.98 13.94 3.06
C SER A 157 13.30 12.96 4.04
N HIS A 158 12.27 13.38 4.75
CA HIS A 158 11.39 12.42 5.43
C HIS A 158 10.20 12.05 4.55
N ASP A 159 9.93 10.75 4.47
CA ASP A 159 8.74 10.20 3.85
C ASP A 159 7.49 10.64 4.62
N TYR A 160 6.41 10.90 3.89
CA TYR A 160 5.17 11.43 4.46
C TYR A 160 4.56 10.47 5.47
N LEU A 161 4.50 9.19 5.13
CA LEU A 161 3.88 8.18 5.97
C LEU A 161 4.70 7.95 7.25
N SER A 162 6.04 8.03 7.16
CA SER A 162 6.91 8.07 8.34
C SER A 162 6.65 9.29 9.24
N SER A 163 6.29 10.45 8.68
CA SER A 163 6.01 11.67 9.47
C SER A 163 4.65 11.67 10.15
N THR A 164 3.76 10.76 9.71
CA THR A 164 2.39 10.62 10.19
C THR A 164 2.14 9.27 10.88
N LYS A 165 3.23 8.52 11.14
CA LYS A 165 3.22 7.17 11.71
C LYS A 165 2.34 7.06 12.94
N ASP A 166 2.47 7.97 13.91
CA ASP A 166 1.72 7.88 15.18
C ASP A 166 0.20 8.00 14.99
N GLN A 167 -0.25 8.88 14.08
CA GLN A 167 -1.70 9.00 13.80
C GLN A 167 -2.20 7.79 13.03
N PHE A 168 -1.41 7.31 12.08
CA PHE A 168 -1.81 6.15 11.33
C PHE A 168 -1.83 4.90 12.22
N GLN A 169 -0.87 4.71 13.13
CA GLN A 169 -0.89 3.61 14.10
C GLN A 169 -2.13 3.67 15.01
N LEU A 170 -2.53 4.86 15.46
CA LEU A 170 -3.76 5.02 16.26
C LEU A 170 -5.02 4.70 15.44
N LEU A 171 -5.13 5.23 14.22
CA LEU A 171 -6.25 4.94 13.33
C LEU A 171 -6.30 3.45 12.99
N SER A 172 -5.14 2.87 12.69
CA SER A 172 -5.02 1.47 12.27
C SER A 172 -5.34 0.53 13.43
N TYR A 173 -4.86 0.82 14.63
CA TYR A 173 -5.23 0.07 15.82
C TYR A 173 -6.76 0.08 16.03
N ASN A 174 -7.37 1.25 16.11
CA ASN A 174 -8.83 1.36 16.32
C ASN A 174 -9.64 0.76 15.17
N GLY A 175 -9.21 0.97 13.92
CA GLY A 175 -9.86 0.40 12.74
C GLY A 175 -9.78 -1.12 12.72
N THR A 176 -8.62 -1.69 13.08
CA THR A 176 -8.39 -3.14 13.12
C THR A 176 -9.25 -3.75 14.20
N MET A 177 -9.27 -3.09 15.35
CA MET A 177 -10.14 -3.46 16.45
C MET A 177 -11.60 -3.54 16.04
N ILE A 178 -12.12 -2.56 15.30
CA ILE A 178 -13.50 -2.58 14.80
C ILE A 178 -13.71 -3.71 13.77
N ILE A 179 -12.79 -3.88 12.82
CA ILE A 179 -12.96 -4.87 11.74
C ILE A 179 -12.88 -6.30 12.26
N VAL A 180 -11.87 -6.62 13.07
CA VAL A 180 -11.72 -7.95 13.68
C VAL A 180 -12.90 -8.24 14.60
N SER A 181 -13.37 -7.21 15.30
CA SER A 181 -14.59 -7.32 16.08
C SER A 181 -15.77 -7.76 15.20
N LEU A 182 -16.09 -7.01 14.14
CA LEU A 182 -17.17 -7.38 13.23
C LEU A 182 -16.98 -8.78 12.62
N ALA A 183 -15.74 -9.17 12.31
CA ALA A 183 -15.43 -10.51 11.80
C ALA A 183 -15.73 -11.60 12.83
N ILE A 184 -15.34 -11.43 14.09
CA ILE A 184 -15.62 -12.39 15.17
C ILE A 184 -17.14 -12.53 15.39
N LEU A 185 -17.89 -11.44 15.30
CA LEU A 185 -19.36 -11.51 15.35
C LEU A 185 -19.94 -12.29 14.17
N TYR A 186 -19.33 -12.16 12.99
CA TYR A 186 -19.74 -12.87 11.78
C TYR A 186 -19.39 -14.36 11.81
N MET A 187 -18.25 -14.74 12.40
CA MET A 187 -17.76 -16.12 12.60
C MET A 187 -18.58 -16.89 13.65
N LYS A 188 -19.90 -16.69 13.68
CA LYS A 188 -20.80 -17.25 14.66
C LYS A 188 -20.62 -18.76 14.77
N ASP A 189 -20.38 -19.25 15.98
CA ASP A 189 -20.37 -20.68 16.26
C ASP A 189 -21.74 -21.26 15.87
N THR A 190 -21.73 -22.25 15.00
CA THR A 190 -22.95 -22.91 14.50
C THR A 190 -23.74 -23.58 15.61
N GLN A 191 -23.10 -23.85 16.75
CA GLN A 191 -23.74 -24.40 17.95
C GLN A 191 -24.55 -23.35 18.73
N CYS A 192 -24.37 -22.05 18.48
CA CYS A 192 -25.11 -20.99 19.16
C CYS A 192 -26.47 -20.72 18.47
N GLY A 193 -27.57 -21.03 19.16
CA GLY A 193 -28.92 -20.70 18.69
C GLY A 193 -29.12 -19.19 18.48
N SER A 194 -29.93 -18.79 17.49
CA SER A 194 -30.23 -17.37 17.21
C SER A 194 -30.96 -16.63 18.34
N SER A 195 -31.53 -17.38 19.30
CA SER A 195 -32.28 -16.87 20.44
C SER A 195 -31.45 -16.75 21.73
N ASP A 196 -30.14 -16.96 21.70
CA ASP A 196 -29.33 -16.84 22.91
C ASP A 196 -29.19 -15.36 23.32
N ALA A 197 -29.86 -15.00 24.41
CA ALA A 197 -29.85 -13.64 24.96
C ALA A 197 -28.44 -13.19 25.36
N SER A 198 -27.54 -14.13 25.70
CA SER A 198 -26.15 -13.81 26.06
C SER A 198 -25.35 -13.33 24.85
N TYR A 199 -25.52 -13.98 23.68
CA TYR A 199 -24.92 -13.57 22.42
C TYR A 199 -25.42 -12.19 21.97
N GLN A 200 -26.74 -11.98 22.01
CA GLN A 200 -27.32 -10.67 21.67
C GLN A 200 -26.78 -9.55 22.57
N THR A 201 -26.63 -9.84 23.86
CA THR A 201 -26.05 -8.90 24.83
C THR A 201 -24.58 -8.59 24.49
N ALA A 202 -23.77 -9.62 24.19
CA ALA A 202 -22.39 -9.45 23.77
C ALA A 202 -22.27 -8.57 22.51
N ILE A 203 -23.13 -8.81 21.50
CA ILE A 203 -23.20 -7.98 20.29
C ILE A 203 -23.44 -6.51 20.63
N TYR A 204 -24.42 -6.19 21.49
CA TYR A 204 -24.74 -4.80 21.81
C TYR A 204 -23.56 -4.05 22.45
N TYR A 205 -22.90 -4.66 23.44
CA TYR A 205 -21.73 -4.06 24.08
C TYR A 205 -20.57 -3.89 23.11
N PHE A 206 -20.42 -4.82 22.19
CA PHE A 206 -19.34 -4.82 21.23
C PHE A 206 -19.53 -3.78 20.12
N VAL A 207 -20.75 -3.65 19.60
CA VAL A 207 -21.14 -2.55 18.71
C VAL A 207 -20.94 -1.21 19.41
N GLY A 208 -21.30 -1.11 20.70
CA GLY A 208 -21.04 0.06 21.53
C GLY A 208 -19.55 0.40 21.63
N ALA A 209 -18.71 -0.59 21.93
CA ALA A 209 -17.25 -0.42 22.00
C ALA A 209 -16.65 0.01 20.65
N CYS A 210 -17.09 -0.62 19.55
CA CYS A 210 -16.68 -0.24 18.18
C CYS A 210 -17.09 1.20 17.86
N GLY A 211 -18.30 1.61 18.24
CA GLY A 211 -18.78 2.99 18.05
C GLY A 211 -17.93 4.00 18.81
N VAL A 212 -17.58 3.72 20.07
CA VAL A 212 -16.69 4.56 20.88
C VAL A 212 -15.30 4.67 20.24
N GLN A 213 -14.72 3.54 19.78
CA GLN A 213 -13.43 3.51 19.09
C GLN A 213 -13.44 4.29 17.77
N LEU A 214 -14.53 4.21 17.00
CA LEU A 214 -14.69 4.96 15.76
C LEU A 214 -14.72 6.48 16.03
N VAL A 215 -15.45 6.90 17.05
CA VAL A 215 -15.49 8.31 17.49
C VAL A 215 -14.11 8.77 17.94
N MET A 216 -13.38 7.94 18.71
CA MET A 216 -12.00 8.25 19.11
C MET A 216 -11.08 8.46 17.89
N ALA A 217 -11.14 7.55 16.91
CA ALA A 217 -10.35 7.64 15.70
C ALA A 217 -10.69 8.91 14.91
N ALA A 218 -11.98 9.21 14.74
CA ALA A 218 -12.44 10.41 14.03
C ALA A 218 -11.97 11.69 14.75
N VAL A 219 -12.14 11.78 16.07
CA VAL A 219 -11.68 12.93 16.86
C VAL A 219 -10.17 13.09 16.81
N ALA A 220 -9.40 12.00 16.87
CA ALA A 220 -7.95 12.05 16.76
C ALA A 220 -7.47 12.59 15.39
N VAL A 221 -8.21 12.30 14.31
CA VAL A 221 -7.95 12.81 12.96
C VAL A 221 -8.36 14.28 12.84
N VAL A 222 -9.56 14.65 13.31
CA VAL A 222 -10.12 16.01 13.19
C VAL A 222 -9.38 17.02 14.07
N PHE A 223 -9.14 16.70 15.35
CA PHE A 223 -8.53 17.60 16.33
C PHE A 223 -7.01 17.56 16.36
N ARG A 224 -6.39 17.11 15.28
CA ARG A 224 -4.94 16.93 15.14
C ARG A 224 -4.12 18.20 15.40
N GLY A 225 -4.72 19.38 15.19
CA GLY A 225 -4.06 20.69 15.36
C GLY A 225 -4.13 21.28 16.77
N HIS A 226 -4.81 20.66 17.74
CA HIS A 226 -5.01 21.21 19.08
C HIS A 226 -4.53 20.20 20.13
N SER A 227 -3.28 20.33 20.58
CA SER A 227 -2.61 19.36 21.47
C SER A 227 -3.37 19.14 22.77
N ASP A 228 -3.85 20.22 23.39
CA ASP A 228 -4.29 20.16 24.78
C ASP A 228 -5.67 19.48 24.90
N TYR A 229 -6.58 19.79 23.98
CA TYR A 229 -7.90 19.15 23.91
C TYR A 229 -7.81 17.69 23.46
N LYS A 230 -6.88 17.40 22.53
CA LYS A 230 -6.66 16.04 22.03
C LYS A 230 -6.20 15.11 23.14
N ASP A 231 -5.21 15.53 23.93
CA ASP A 231 -4.65 14.69 24.99
C ASP A 231 -5.65 14.43 26.11
N TRP A 232 -6.46 15.43 26.47
CA TRP A 232 -7.54 15.24 27.44
C TRP A 232 -8.60 14.28 26.91
N PHE A 233 -9.08 14.48 25.68
CA PHE A 233 -10.11 13.64 25.08
C PHE A 233 -9.66 12.19 24.93
N LEU A 234 -8.43 11.95 24.46
CA LEU A 234 -7.89 10.60 24.31
C LEU A 234 -7.76 9.90 25.66
N LYS A 235 -7.31 10.59 26.73
CA LYS A 235 -7.24 9.99 28.07
C LYS A 235 -8.62 9.61 28.60
N THR A 236 -9.60 10.50 28.47
CA THR A 236 -10.97 10.27 28.94
C THR A 236 -11.61 9.10 28.20
N MET A 237 -11.49 9.06 26.87
CA MET A 237 -12.10 7.99 26.08
C MET A 237 -11.40 6.64 26.23
N SER A 238 -10.07 6.62 26.44
CA SER A 238 -9.36 5.38 26.80
C SER A 238 -9.88 4.79 28.11
N LEU A 239 -10.22 5.61 29.11
CA LEU A 239 -10.84 5.12 30.36
C LEU A 239 -12.24 4.53 30.11
N VAL A 240 -13.03 5.13 29.22
CA VAL A 240 -14.33 4.58 28.82
C VAL A 240 -14.17 3.21 28.15
N VAL A 241 -13.21 3.09 27.23
CA VAL A 241 -12.90 1.81 26.57
C VAL A 241 -12.44 0.76 27.57
N ILE A 242 -11.57 1.11 28.53
CA ILE A 242 -11.17 0.22 29.63
C ILE A 242 -12.39 -0.23 30.42
N GLY A 243 -13.30 0.68 30.75
CA GLY A 243 -14.52 0.36 31.48
C GLY A 243 -15.42 -0.63 30.73
N LEU A 244 -15.59 -0.43 29.42
CA LEU A 244 -16.39 -1.31 28.55
C LEU A 244 -15.79 -2.71 28.44
N TYR A 245 -14.48 -2.83 28.18
CA TYR A 245 -13.81 -4.14 28.12
C TYR A 245 -13.72 -4.83 29.48
N GLY A 246 -13.50 -4.07 30.56
CA GLY A 246 -13.52 -4.60 31.92
C GLY A 246 -14.88 -5.15 32.32
N TYR A 247 -15.96 -4.46 31.94
CA TYR A 247 -17.33 -4.96 32.12
C TYR A 247 -17.57 -6.25 31.32
N LEU A 248 -17.19 -6.27 30.03
CA LEU A 248 -17.30 -7.47 29.19
C LEU A 248 -16.55 -8.66 29.79
N LEU A 249 -15.35 -8.44 30.33
CA LEU A 249 -14.57 -9.49 30.99
C LEU A 249 -15.31 -10.04 32.22
N ALA A 250 -15.80 -9.15 33.10
CA ALA A 250 -16.56 -9.56 34.28
C ALA A 250 -17.84 -10.32 33.89
N TYR A 251 -18.52 -9.86 32.84
CA TYR A 251 -19.69 -10.52 32.27
C TYR A 251 -19.36 -11.95 31.81
N PHE A 252 -18.26 -12.17 31.08
CA PHE A 252 -17.84 -13.51 30.64
C PHE A 252 -17.36 -14.45 31.76
N PHE A 253 -16.97 -13.91 32.92
CA PHE A 253 -16.67 -14.72 34.10
C PHE A 253 -17.92 -15.12 34.88
N ILE A 254 -18.95 -14.27 34.86
CA ILE A 254 -20.21 -14.49 35.60
C ILE A 254 -21.17 -15.38 34.80
N PHE A 255 -21.23 -15.19 33.48
CA PHE A 255 -22.12 -15.94 32.61
C PHE A 255 -21.31 -16.99 31.84
N ASN A 256 -21.47 -18.26 32.22
CA ASN A 256 -20.93 -19.41 31.49
C ASN A 256 -21.73 -19.60 30.17
N GLY A 257 -21.50 -18.73 29.19
CA GLY A 257 -22.06 -18.80 27.84
C GLY A 257 -21.10 -19.43 26.82
N CYS A 258 -21.66 -19.87 25.69
CA CYS A 258 -21.01 -20.73 24.67
C CYS A 258 -19.85 -20.10 23.88
N GLU A 259 -19.47 -18.85 24.08
CA GLU A 259 -18.60 -18.17 23.12
C GLU A 259 -17.16 -18.02 23.58
N ARG A 260 -16.43 -19.15 23.54
CA ARG A 260 -14.99 -19.19 23.81
C ARG A 260 -14.20 -18.20 22.94
N LEU A 261 -14.58 -18.04 21.66
CA LEU A 261 -13.91 -17.11 20.74
C LEU A 261 -14.06 -15.64 21.18
N ILE A 262 -15.28 -15.20 21.50
CA ILE A 262 -15.52 -13.82 21.95
C ILE A 262 -14.83 -13.57 23.30
N LYS A 263 -14.91 -14.54 24.22
CA LYS A 263 -14.20 -14.46 25.50
C LYS A 263 -12.69 -14.27 25.30
N ASN A 264 -12.07 -15.05 24.42
CA ASN A 264 -10.63 -14.97 24.15
C ASN A 264 -10.24 -13.65 23.49
N TRP A 265 -11.08 -13.14 22.59
CA TRP A 265 -10.89 -11.82 22.01
C TRP A 265 -10.96 -10.70 23.04
N VAL A 266 -11.96 -10.73 23.94
CA VAL A 266 -12.10 -9.72 25.00
C VAL A 266 -10.94 -9.79 26.00
N VAL A 267 -10.52 -10.98 26.41
CA VAL A 267 -9.34 -11.17 27.27
C VAL A 267 -8.10 -10.57 26.61
N GLY A 268 -7.87 -10.90 25.34
CA GLY A 268 -6.73 -10.37 24.61
C GLY A 268 -6.75 -8.84 24.57
N ASN A 269 -7.89 -8.23 24.26
CA ASN A 269 -8.04 -6.76 24.27
C ASN A 269 -7.72 -6.11 25.61
N LEU A 270 -8.20 -6.69 26.71
CA LEU A 270 -7.90 -6.19 28.03
C LEU A 270 -6.39 -6.24 28.32
N VAL A 271 -5.74 -7.34 27.92
CA VAL A 271 -4.29 -7.51 28.04
C VAL A 271 -3.53 -6.45 27.24
N ILE A 272 -4.00 -6.06 26.04
CA ILE A 272 -3.42 -4.95 25.27
C ILE A 272 -3.45 -3.66 26.08
N ILE A 273 -4.61 -3.35 26.64
CA ILE A 273 -4.78 -2.08 27.33
C ILE A 273 -3.89 -2.03 28.58
N VAL A 274 -3.78 -3.15 29.31
CA VAL A 274 -2.87 -3.29 30.45
C VAL A 274 -1.41 -3.13 29.99
N ALA A 275 -1.00 -3.80 28.91
CA ALA A 275 0.35 -3.71 28.37
C ALA A 275 0.69 -2.28 27.90
N PHE A 276 -0.26 -1.59 27.27
CA PHE A 276 -0.12 -0.19 26.86
C PHE A 276 0.07 0.73 28.07
N VAL A 277 -0.75 0.57 29.11
CA VAL A 277 -0.62 1.34 30.36
C VAL A 277 0.73 1.07 31.02
N ALA A 278 1.16 -0.19 31.09
CA ALA A 278 2.45 -0.58 31.65
C ALA A 278 3.62 0.03 30.85
N ALA A 279 3.58 -0.03 29.52
CA ALA A 279 4.58 0.56 28.65
C ALA A 279 4.67 2.08 28.83
N GLN A 280 3.53 2.76 28.93
CA GLN A 280 3.47 4.21 29.15
C GLN A 280 4.01 4.61 30.52
N LEU A 281 3.74 3.82 31.56
CA LEU A 281 4.31 4.01 32.89
C LEU A 281 5.82 3.83 32.87
N CYS A 282 6.32 2.74 32.28
CA CYS A 282 7.75 2.48 32.11
C CYS A 282 8.45 3.61 31.34
N TYR A 283 7.88 4.06 30.22
CA TYR A 283 8.39 5.18 29.44
C TYR A 283 8.46 6.46 30.28
N THR A 284 7.39 6.77 31.02
CA THR A 284 7.33 7.95 31.89
C THR A 284 8.40 7.90 32.97
N ILE A 285 8.59 6.76 33.63
CA ILE A 285 9.59 6.56 34.68
C ILE A 285 11.01 6.71 34.11
N ILE A 286 11.31 6.06 32.98
CA ILE A 286 12.66 6.03 32.39
C ILE A 286 13.05 7.39 31.79
N PHE A 287 12.14 8.04 31.07
CA PHE A 287 12.48 9.22 30.26
C PHE A 287 12.18 10.55 30.94
N LYS A 288 11.05 10.72 31.64
CA LYS A 288 10.82 11.97 32.40
C LYS A 288 11.82 12.11 33.55
N GLY A 289 12.28 11.00 34.13
CA GLY A 289 13.38 11.03 35.10
C GLY A 289 14.66 11.62 34.51
N LYS A 290 14.97 11.31 33.25
CA LYS A 290 16.15 11.84 32.55
C LYS A 290 16.00 13.29 32.14
N GLU A 291 14.85 13.73 31.67
CA GLU A 291 14.65 15.15 31.30
C GLU A 291 14.64 16.07 32.51
N ALA A 292 13.98 15.68 33.61
CA ALA A 292 14.04 16.41 34.87
C ALA A 292 15.48 16.50 35.42
N PHE A 293 16.26 15.41 35.29
CA PHE A 293 17.68 15.39 35.66
C PHE A 293 18.55 16.24 34.74
N LYS A 294 18.25 16.25 33.43
CA LYS A 294 18.99 17.03 32.44
C LYS A 294 18.68 18.52 32.54
N GLU A 295 17.43 18.91 32.80
CA GLU A 295 17.06 20.29 33.13
C GLU A 295 17.70 20.76 34.44
N ALA A 296 17.82 19.88 35.44
CA ALA A 296 18.51 20.20 36.69
C ALA A 296 20.01 20.47 36.49
N ILE A 297 20.65 19.81 35.51
CA ILE A 297 22.10 19.94 35.25
C ILE A 297 22.41 21.00 34.18
N SER A 298 21.47 21.29 33.28
CA SER A 298 21.65 22.15 32.11
C SER A 298 21.18 23.59 32.34
N LYS A 299 21.57 24.25 33.44
CA LYS A 299 21.56 25.72 33.51
C LYS A 299 22.81 26.27 32.82
N LYS A 300 22.86 26.22 31.49
CA LYS A 300 23.82 27.02 30.71
C LYS A 300 23.09 28.16 29.97
N PRO A 301 23.71 29.35 29.90
CA PRO A 301 23.08 30.55 29.34
C PRO A 301 22.76 30.37 27.85
N GLN A 302 21.54 30.77 27.49
CA GLN A 302 21.05 30.82 26.11
C GLN A 302 21.97 31.70 25.26
N PHE A 303 22.66 31.07 24.31
CA PHE A 303 23.29 31.80 23.21
C PHE A 303 22.22 32.03 22.14
N SER A 304 21.88 33.30 21.91
CA SER A 304 20.98 33.73 20.85
C SER A 304 21.63 33.48 19.50
N SER A 305 21.33 32.34 18.88
CA SER A 305 21.72 32.07 17.50
C SER A 305 20.93 33.02 16.59
N GLY A 306 21.64 33.96 15.98
CA GLY A 306 21.11 34.92 15.02
C GLY A 306 20.31 34.27 13.89
N ALA A 307 19.42 35.07 13.33
CA ALA A 307 18.52 34.75 12.23
C ALA A 307 19.27 34.13 11.04
N LEU A 308 19.36 32.80 11.01
CA LEU A 308 19.73 32.06 9.82
C LEU A 308 18.52 32.15 8.89
N GLY A 309 18.65 33.02 7.89
CA GLY A 309 17.61 33.31 6.90
C GLY A 309 16.98 32.03 6.39
N THR A 310 15.66 31.94 6.56
CA THR A 310 14.80 30.87 6.09
C THR A 310 14.74 30.86 4.56
N LYS A 311 15.82 30.48 3.89
CA LYS A 311 15.79 30.00 2.50
C LYS A 311 15.30 28.54 2.47
N SER A 312 14.34 28.20 3.33
CA SER A 312 13.89 26.83 3.53
C SER A 312 12.66 26.55 2.67
N PHE A 313 12.71 25.44 1.94
CA PHE A 313 11.60 24.72 1.29
C PHE A 313 11.23 25.02 -0.18
N GLN A 314 11.82 26.00 -0.87
CA GLN A 314 11.49 26.26 -2.29
C GLN A 314 12.32 25.46 -3.33
N GLU A 315 13.44 24.81 -2.95
CA GLU A 315 14.35 24.09 -3.87
C GLU A 315 13.83 22.72 -4.41
N LEU A 316 12.51 22.47 -4.51
CA LEU A 316 12.00 21.10 -4.74
C LEU A 316 10.94 20.92 -5.82
N HIS A 317 10.94 21.78 -6.83
CA HIS A 317 9.99 21.70 -7.93
C HIS A 317 10.61 21.48 -9.31
N SER A 318 11.89 21.10 -9.44
CA SER A 318 12.42 20.62 -10.72
C SER A 318 12.20 19.11 -10.89
N PHE A 319 12.00 18.66 -12.13
CA PHE A 319 12.10 17.25 -12.51
C PHE A 319 12.86 17.10 -13.82
N LYS A 320 13.59 16.00 -13.97
CA LYS A 320 14.29 15.65 -15.21
C LYS A 320 13.35 14.93 -16.15
N LEU A 321 13.34 15.35 -17.41
CA LEU A 321 12.74 14.58 -18.49
C LEU A 321 13.57 13.32 -18.74
N GLY A 322 12.91 12.26 -19.17
CA GLY A 322 13.57 11.02 -19.54
C GLY A 322 14.01 11.02 -21.00
N GLU A 323 14.72 9.97 -21.37
CA GLU A 323 15.04 9.66 -22.77
C GLU A 323 13.89 8.93 -23.49
N ASP A 324 12.73 8.83 -22.83
CA ASP A 324 11.53 8.22 -23.36
C ASP A 324 10.87 9.05 -24.46
N PHE A 325 10.24 8.39 -25.44
CA PHE A 325 9.64 9.10 -26.56
C PHE A 325 8.48 10.03 -26.15
N TYR A 326 7.79 9.73 -25.05
CA TYR A 326 6.77 10.63 -24.48
C TYR A 326 7.40 11.93 -23.95
N SER A 327 8.53 11.85 -23.24
CA SER A 327 9.31 13.00 -22.76
C SER A 327 9.82 13.84 -23.94
N ILE A 328 10.36 13.22 -24.99
CA ILE A 328 10.82 13.92 -26.21
C ILE A 328 9.65 14.67 -26.86
N THR A 329 8.50 14.02 -27.02
CA THR A 329 7.32 14.63 -27.63
C THR A 329 6.76 15.75 -26.76
N PHE A 330 6.66 15.54 -25.45
CA PHE A 330 6.25 16.57 -24.49
C PHE A 330 7.15 17.79 -24.56
N PHE A 331 8.46 17.55 -24.67
CA PHE A 331 9.50 18.56 -24.75
C PHE A 331 9.43 19.37 -26.06
N SER A 332 9.11 18.72 -27.18
CA SER A 332 8.96 19.39 -28.47
C SER A 332 7.88 20.48 -28.46
N TYR A 333 6.80 20.31 -27.67
CA TYR A 333 5.78 21.35 -27.47
C TYR A 333 6.29 22.56 -26.66
N LEU A 334 7.36 22.42 -25.87
CA LEU A 334 7.99 23.55 -25.17
C LEU A 334 8.80 24.41 -26.12
N TYR A 335 9.45 23.84 -27.13
CA TYR A 335 10.27 24.60 -28.07
C TYR A 335 9.48 25.43 -29.08
N ILE A 336 8.23 25.08 -29.39
CA ILE A 336 7.34 26.00 -30.13
C ILE A 336 7.14 27.32 -29.34
N MET A 337 7.49 27.39 -28.05
CA MET A 337 7.38 28.63 -27.27
C MET A 337 8.32 29.75 -27.68
N SER A 338 9.48 29.47 -28.28
CA SER A 338 10.50 30.49 -28.52
C SER A 338 10.42 31.19 -29.88
N GLY A 339 9.63 30.68 -30.84
CA GLY A 339 9.64 31.16 -32.23
C GLY A 339 8.69 32.33 -32.56
N ASP A 340 7.58 32.50 -31.84
CA ASP A 340 6.50 33.42 -32.26
C ASP A 340 6.58 34.83 -31.63
N SER A 341 7.67 35.18 -30.96
CA SER A 341 7.73 36.37 -30.08
C SER A 341 8.37 37.61 -30.70
N GLU A 342 8.10 37.91 -31.99
CA GLU A 342 8.47 39.21 -32.56
C GLU A 342 7.46 40.33 -32.24
N ASP A 343 6.22 40.01 -31.82
CA ASP A 343 5.16 41.03 -31.62
C ASP A 343 4.71 41.26 -30.16
N GLN A 344 5.38 40.72 -29.14
CA GLN A 344 5.00 40.89 -27.72
C GLN A 344 6.19 41.13 -26.77
N GLU A 345 6.90 42.25 -26.92
CA GLU A 345 8.10 42.63 -26.14
C GLU A 345 7.96 42.68 -24.60
N ALA A 346 6.75 42.70 -24.03
CA ALA A 346 6.56 42.96 -22.59
C ALA A 346 6.57 41.70 -21.70
N ASP A 347 6.17 40.52 -22.22
CA ASP A 347 6.08 39.26 -21.45
C ASP A 347 7.25 38.29 -21.73
N THR A 348 8.09 38.59 -22.73
CA THR A 348 9.17 37.71 -23.20
C THR A 348 10.35 37.62 -22.23
N ASN A 349 10.60 38.67 -21.44
CA ASN A 349 11.79 38.79 -20.60
C ASN A 349 11.91 37.70 -19.53
N GLU A 350 10.81 37.18 -18.98
CA GLU A 350 10.90 36.20 -17.87
C GLU A 350 11.15 34.76 -18.35
N ASN A 351 10.46 34.33 -19.41
CA ASN A 351 10.69 32.99 -19.98
C ASN A 351 12.01 32.92 -20.77
N GLN A 352 12.40 33.99 -21.49
CA GLN A 352 13.72 34.05 -22.12
C GLN A 352 14.83 34.09 -21.08
N ALA A 353 14.66 34.77 -19.94
CA ALA A 353 15.66 34.73 -18.87
C ALA A 353 15.81 33.34 -18.22
N LEU A 354 14.72 32.57 -18.09
CA LEU A 354 14.79 31.18 -17.61
C LEU A 354 15.52 30.27 -18.60
N ILE A 355 15.22 30.38 -19.89
CA ILE A 355 15.88 29.60 -20.95
C ILE A 355 17.35 30.04 -21.12
N GLN A 356 17.64 31.34 -21.06
CA GLN A 356 19.02 31.85 -21.10
C GLN A 356 19.82 31.38 -19.90
N ARG A 357 19.24 31.39 -18.68
CA ARG A 357 19.95 30.89 -17.48
C ARG A 357 20.24 29.39 -17.55
N ALA A 358 19.31 28.60 -18.10
CA ALA A 358 19.55 27.17 -18.32
C ALA A 358 20.66 26.91 -19.37
N ASN A 359 20.83 27.82 -20.35
CA ASN A 359 21.79 27.68 -21.43
C ASN A 359 23.16 28.36 -21.18
N THR A 360 23.26 29.33 -20.26
CA THR A 360 24.51 30.11 -20.08
C THR A 360 25.72 29.34 -19.55
N ASP A 361 25.55 28.13 -19.00
CA ASP A 361 26.67 27.34 -18.47
C ASP A 361 27.19 26.24 -19.41
N HIS A 362 26.56 26.00 -20.58
CA HIS A 362 27.00 24.99 -21.54
C HIS A 362 27.03 25.52 -22.97
N SER A 363 28.27 25.74 -23.48
CA SER A 363 28.74 25.81 -24.87
C SER A 363 27.81 26.37 -25.95
N GLU A 364 28.26 27.39 -26.70
CA GLU A 364 27.72 27.92 -27.98
C GLU A 364 26.58 27.08 -28.59
N GLY A 365 25.38 27.24 -28.04
CA GLY A 365 24.26 26.32 -28.26
C GLY A 365 23.64 26.56 -29.63
N LYS A 366 23.74 25.56 -30.50
CA LYS A 366 23.03 25.52 -31.79
C LYS A 366 21.52 25.68 -31.51
N HIS A 367 20.96 26.82 -31.93
CA HIS A 367 19.52 27.08 -31.81
C HIS A 367 18.74 26.02 -32.61
N ILE A 368 18.07 25.10 -31.91
CA ILE A 368 17.23 24.06 -32.54
C ILE A 368 15.89 24.71 -32.88
N SER A 369 15.69 25.08 -34.15
CA SER A 369 14.37 25.48 -34.66
C SER A 369 13.56 24.22 -34.99
N ILE A 370 12.47 24.00 -34.26
CA ILE A 370 11.57 22.85 -34.48
C ILE A 370 10.34 23.33 -35.25
N ASN A 371 10.02 22.65 -36.34
CA ASN A 371 8.83 22.93 -37.14
C ASN A 371 7.56 22.38 -36.45
N GLU A 372 6.43 23.05 -36.56
CA GLU A 372 5.14 22.56 -36.04
C GLU A 372 4.76 21.20 -36.63
N GLU A 373 5.13 20.95 -37.89
CA GLU A 373 4.93 19.65 -38.55
C GLU A 373 5.68 18.52 -37.84
N GLU A 374 6.89 18.80 -37.35
CA GLU A 374 7.71 17.82 -36.62
C GLU A 374 7.08 17.48 -35.27
N VAL A 375 6.56 18.50 -34.56
CA VAL A 375 5.84 18.30 -33.30
C VAL A 375 4.56 17.50 -33.49
N ALA A 376 3.79 17.78 -34.54
CA ALA A 376 2.60 17.00 -34.89
C ALA A 376 2.96 15.54 -35.23
N ARG A 377 4.05 15.32 -35.97
CA ARG A 377 4.57 13.98 -36.30
C ARG A 377 4.97 13.22 -35.03
N ASN A 378 5.67 13.88 -34.10
CA ASN A 378 6.04 13.28 -32.82
C ASN A 378 4.80 12.90 -31.99
N PHE A 379 3.80 13.77 -31.96
CA PHE A 379 2.53 13.47 -31.28
C PHE A 379 1.81 12.24 -31.89
N ILE A 380 1.73 12.15 -33.22
CA ILE A 380 1.15 10.99 -33.91
C ILE A 380 1.92 9.71 -33.58
N ASN A 381 3.26 9.76 -33.59
CA ASN A 381 4.10 8.62 -33.20
C ASN A 381 3.84 8.19 -31.74
N CYS A 382 3.64 9.14 -30.82
CA CYS A 382 3.23 8.83 -29.44
C CYS A 382 1.89 8.10 -29.39
N VAL A 383 0.91 8.53 -30.18
CA VAL A 383 -0.41 7.86 -30.25
C VAL A 383 -0.27 6.43 -30.79
N VAL A 384 0.59 6.21 -31.80
CA VAL A 384 0.85 4.87 -32.34
C VAL A 384 1.50 3.97 -31.29
N ILE A 385 2.55 4.44 -30.61
CA ILE A 385 3.22 3.69 -29.53
C ILE A 385 2.24 3.34 -28.42
N PHE A 386 1.45 4.32 -27.97
CA PHE A 386 0.42 4.11 -26.97
C PHE A 386 -0.61 3.05 -27.41
N THR A 387 -1.06 3.12 -28.67
CA THR A 387 -2.01 2.15 -29.23
C THR A 387 -1.44 0.74 -29.24
N ILE A 388 -0.18 0.57 -29.64
CA ILE A 388 0.51 -0.73 -29.61
C ILE A 388 0.59 -1.26 -28.17
N GLN A 389 1.05 -0.42 -27.24
CA GLN A 389 1.21 -0.77 -25.83
C GLN A 389 -0.11 -1.18 -25.18
N ILE A 390 -1.18 -0.40 -25.38
CA ILE A 390 -2.52 -0.72 -24.89
C ILE A 390 -3.09 -1.96 -25.56
N THR A 391 -2.88 -2.16 -26.86
CA THR A 391 -3.37 -3.36 -27.57
C THR A 391 -2.73 -4.63 -27.00
N LEU A 392 -1.41 -4.62 -26.76
CA LEU A 392 -0.72 -5.74 -26.14
C LEU A 392 -1.21 -6.01 -24.70
N GLY A 393 -1.39 -4.94 -23.91
CA GLY A 393 -1.95 -5.05 -22.56
C GLY A 393 -3.37 -5.61 -22.54
N LEU A 394 -4.26 -5.10 -23.41
CA LEU A 394 -5.64 -5.56 -23.54
C LEU A 394 -5.73 -7.00 -24.08
N TYR A 395 -4.85 -7.38 -25.00
CA TYR A 395 -4.79 -8.75 -25.50
C TYR A 395 -4.41 -9.73 -24.38
N ALA A 396 -3.43 -9.39 -23.55
CA ALA A 396 -3.09 -10.18 -22.38
C ALA A 396 -4.25 -10.26 -21.38
N LEU A 397 -4.93 -9.14 -21.10
CA LEU A 397 -6.13 -9.12 -20.25
C LEU A 397 -7.24 -10.00 -20.81
N TYR A 398 -7.46 -9.97 -22.12
CA TYR A 398 -8.45 -10.82 -22.79
C TYR A 398 -8.10 -12.31 -22.61
N GLN A 399 -6.84 -12.70 -22.83
CA GLN A 399 -6.37 -14.06 -22.61
C GLN A 399 -6.63 -14.52 -21.17
N ILE A 400 -6.28 -13.69 -20.18
CA ILE A 400 -6.44 -13.99 -18.76
C ILE A 400 -7.91 -14.13 -18.36
N LEU A 401 -8.78 -13.20 -18.81
CA LEU A 401 -10.16 -13.13 -18.34
C LEU A 401 -11.09 -14.12 -19.04
N PHE A 402 -10.80 -14.51 -20.28
CA PHE A 402 -11.72 -15.29 -21.10
C PHE A 402 -11.19 -16.65 -21.54
N VAL A 403 -9.87 -16.85 -21.63
CA VAL A 403 -9.28 -18.08 -22.17
C VAL A 403 -8.67 -18.94 -21.07
N ASP A 404 -7.92 -18.32 -20.17
CA ASP A 404 -7.20 -19.06 -19.14
C ASP A 404 -8.13 -19.44 -17.98
N SER A 405 -8.26 -20.74 -17.71
CA SER A 405 -8.85 -21.21 -16.47
C SER A 405 -7.83 -21.05 -15.34
N PHE A 406 -8.19 -20.36 -14.26
CA PHE A 406 -7.36 -20.26 -13.08
C PHE A 406 -7.11 -21.66 -12.47
N LYS A 407 -5.90 -22.18 -12.63
CA LYS A 407 -5.49 -23.48 -12.06
C LYS A 407 -5.21 -23.36 -10.56
N GLN A 408 -5.43 -24.44 -9.81
CA GLN A 408 -5.65 -24.39 -8.35
C GLN A 408 -4.45 -24.86 -7.49
N THR A 409 -3.23 -24.91 -8.00
CA THR A 409 -2.08 -25.33 -7.17
C THR A 409 -1.28 -24.14 -6.68
N GLU A 410 -1.72 -23.56 -5.55
CA GLU A 410 -0.96 -22.54 -4.84
C GLU A 410 0.12 -23.19 -3.97
N THR A 411 1.37 -23.10 -4.39
CA THR A 411 2.52 -23.47 -3.57
C THR A 411 3.24 -22.22 -3.05
N LEU A 412 3.95 -22.34 -1.93
CA LEU A 412 4.73 -21.23 -1.35
C LEU A 412 5.73 -20.65 -2.34
N ASN A 413 6.38 -21.53 -3.12
CA ASN A 413 7.34 -21.09 -4.13
C ASN A 413 6.65 -20.21 -5.18
N ILE A 414 5.49 -20.62 -5.69
CA ILE A 414 4.72 -19.84 -6.67
C ILE A 414 4.31 -18.48 -6.09
N LEU A 415 3.71 -18.45 -4.90
CA LEU A 415 3.25 -17.21 -4.27
C LEU A 415 4.41 -16.23 -4.03
N VAL A 416 5.53 -16.72 -3.50
CA VAL A 416 6.74 -15.90 -3.27
C VAL A 416 7.32 -15.39 -4.59
N THR A 417 7.40 -16.24 -5.63
CA THR A 417 7.89 -15.80 -6.94
C THR A 417 6.98 -14.72 -7.55
N ARG A 418 5.64 -14.90 -7.53
CA ARG A 418 4.68 -13.89 -8.00
C ARG A 418 4.87 -12.56 -7.27
N PHE A 419 5.01 -12.61 -5.95
CA PHE A 419 5.19 -11.43 -5.13
C PHE A 419 6.50 -10.69 -5.42
N LEU A 420 7.62 -11.40 -5.52
CA LEU A 420 8.91 -10.81 -5.87
C LEU A 420 8.90 -10.23 -7.29
N SER A 421 8.30 -10.93 -8.25
CA SER A 421 8.14 -10.45 -9.63
C SER A 421 7.27 -9.19 -9.69
N ALA A 422 6.18 -9.14 -8.92
CA ALA A 422 5.35 -7.93 -8.79
C ALA A 422 6.12 -6.74 -8.22
N ILE A 423 6.94 -6.95 -7.19
CA ILE A 423 7.79 -5.89 -6.61
C ILE A 423 8.83 -5.39 -7.63
N ILE A 424 9.54 -6.30 -8.30
CA ILE A 424 10.58 -5.92 -9.27
C ILE A 424 9.97 -5.11 -10.40
N LEU A 425 8.85 -5.58 -10.97
CA LEU A 425 8.16 -4.87 -12.04
C LEU A 425 7.70 -3.48 -11.56
N HIS A 426 7.06 -3.41 -10.39
CA HIS A 426 6.59 -2.16 -9.83
C HIS A 426 7.71 -1.14 -9.63
N ILE A 427 8.85 -1.55 -9.06
CA ILE A 427 10.01 -0.66 -8.84
C ILE A 427 10.54 -0.11 -10.16
N ASN A 428 10.65 -0.95 -11.19
CA ASN A 428 11.13 -0.51 -12.51
C ASN A 428 10.15 0.48 -13.16
N ILE A 429 8.86 0.22 -13.05
CA ILE A 429 7.80 1.01 -13.69
C ILE A 429 7.46 2.31 -12.91
N GLU A 430 7.66 2.33 -11.60
CA GLU A 430 7.27 3.44 -10.71
C GLU A 430 7.84 4.79 -11.16
N SER A 431 9.10 4.80 -11.60
CA SER A 431 9.79 6.01 -12.04
C SER A 431 9.13 6.64 -13.27
N ASN A 432 8.63 5.82 -14.21
CA ASN A 432 7.91 6.23 -15.41
C ASN A 432 6.56 6.86 -15.04
N MET A 433 5.80 6.26 -14.12
CA MET A 433 4.53 6.82 -13.65
C MET A 433 4.71 8.14 -12.90
N ARG A 434 5.77 8.26 -12.09
CA ARG A 434 6.15 9.51 -11.43
C ARG A 434 6.47 10.61 -12.45
N ARG A 435 7.22 10.28 -13.49
CA ARG A 435 7.59 11.22 -14.58
C ARG A 435 6.34 11.70 -15.32
N ALA A 436 5.45 10.80 -15.71
CA ALA A 436 4.18 11.14 -16.35
C ALA A 436 3.33 12.10 -15.50
N LEU A 437 3.24 11.88 -14.18
CA LEU A 437 2.55 12.80 -13.27
C LEU A 437 3.19 14.18 -13.19
N ASN A 438 4.52 14.25 -13.20
CA ASN A 438 5.24 15.52 -13.17
C ASN A 438 5.07 16.30 -14.48
N MET A 439 5.10 15.62 -15.62
CA MET A 439 4.80 16.19 -16.93
C MET A 439 3.38 16.78 -16.98
N MET A 440 2.39 16.03 -16.50
CA MET A 440 1.00 16.51 -16.42
C MET A 440 0.87 17.74 -15.51
N ASN A 441 1.53 17.73 -14.35
CA ASN A 441 1.54 18.88 -13.44
C ASN A 441 2.21 20.11 -14.06
N TYR A 442 3.33 19.92 -14.75
CA TYR A 442 4.03 20.98 -15.46
C TYR A 442 3.13 21.60 -16.53
N ALA A 443 2.51 20.78 -17.40
CA ALA A 443 1.61 21.27 -18.44
C ALA A 443 0.40 22.03 -17.88
N LEU A 444 -0.10 21.62 -16.71
CA LEU A 444 -1.21 22.28 -16.04
C LEU A 444 -0.85 23.66 -15.47
N LEU A 445 0.36 23.82 -14.92
CA LEU A 445 0.77 25.00 -14.17
C LEU A 445 1.57 26.01 -14.98
N THR A 446 2.42 25.54 -15.91
CA THR A 446 3.38 26.39 -16.62
C THR A 446 2.90 26.79 -18.02
N THR A 447 2.12 25.94 -18.69
CA THR A 447 1.71 26.18 -20.08
C THR A 447 0.48 27.11 -20.16
N LYS A 448 0.68 28.38 -20.57
CA LYS A 448 -0.40 29.39 -20.71
C LYS A 448 -1.31 29.14 -21.94
N LYS A 449 -0.73 28.76 -23.09
CA LYS A 449 -1.46 28.65 -24.37
C LYS A 449 -2.22 27.32 -24.49
N TRP A 450 -3.51 27.38 -24.78
CA TRP A 450 -4.43 26.23 -24.76
C TRP A 450 -4.07 25.15 -25.78
N TYR A 451 -3.73 25.53 -27.02
CA TYR A 451 -3.37 24.59 -28.09
C TYR A 451 -2.09 23.80 -27.81
N ARG A 452 -1.24 24.25 -26.86
CA ARG A 452 -0.03 23.54 -26.42
C ARG A 452 -0.28 22.70 -25.17
N LYS A 453 -1.07 23.26 -24.24
CA LYS A 453 -1.38 22.66 -22.94
C LYS A 453 -2.05 21.29 -23.06
N TYR A 454 -3.10 21.18 -23.86
CA TYR A 454 -3.87 19.92 -23.92
C TYR A 454 -3.13 18.77 -24.60
N PRO A 455 -2.40 18.97 -25.71
CA PRO A 455 -1.53 17.93 -26.25
C PRO A 455 -0.47 17.45 -25.25
N GLN A 456 0.17 18.35 -24.51
CA GLN A 456 1.13 17.98 -23.46
C GLN A 456 0.48 17.14 -22.34
N ILE A 457 -0.71 17.53 -21.90
CA ILE A 457 -1.49 16.74 -20.93
C ILE A 457 -1.85 15.37 -21.52
N ALA A 458 -2.25 15.30 -22.79
CA ALA A 458 -2.57 14.05 -23.47
C ALA A 458 -1.35 13.11 -23.57
N VAL A 459 -0.16 13.63 -23.91
CA VAL A 459 1.10 12.87 -23.92
C VAL A 459 1.40 12.30 -22.54
N ALA A 460 1.27 13.11 -21.49
CA ALA A 460 1.48 12.67 -20.11
C ALA A 460 0.46 11.60 -19.67
N LEU A 461 -0.80 11.73 -20.10
CA LEU A 461 -1.85 10.73 -19.82
C LEU A 461 -1.61 9.42 -20.56
N MET A 462 -1.21 9.46 -21.84
CA MET A 462 -0.86 8.27 -22.61
C MET A 462 0.31 7.52 -21.95
N TYR A 463 1.34 8.26 -21.52
CA TYR A 463 2.46 7.67 -20.80
C TYR A 463 2.00 7.00 -19.49
N PHE A 464 1.20 7.69 -18.68
CA PHE A 464 0.69 7.14 -17.42
C PHE A 464 -0.16 5.88 -17.64
N PHE A 465 -1.16 5.92 -18.53
CA PHE A 465 -2.09 4.80 -18.73
C PHE A 465 -1.47 3.63 -19.48
N GLY A 466 -0.58 3.87 -20.44
CA GLY A 466 0.15 2.80 -21.14
C GLY A 466 0.98 2.01 -20.13
N THR A 467 1.77 2.71 -19.34
CA THR A 467 2.61 2.12 -18.29
C THR A 467 1.78 1.40 -17.20
N PHE A 468 0.72 2.03 -16.69
CA PHE A 468 -0.16 1.43 -15.69
C PHE A 468 -0.87 0.16 -16.20
N THR A 469 -1.35 0.17 -17.45
CA THR A 469 -2.06 -0.98 -18.05
C THR A 469 -1.14 -2.18 -18.20
N CYS A 470 0.13 -1.98 -18.60
CA CYS A 470 1.12 -3.05 -18.67
C CYS A 470 1.36 -3.71 -17.30
N GLU A 471 1.54 -2.90 -16.26
CA GLU A 471 1.75 -3.44 -14.91
C GLU A 471 0.50 -4.15 -14.38
N PHE A 472 -0.68 -3.58 -14.59
CA PHE A 472 -1.94 -4.20 -14.16
C PHE A 472 -2.20 -5.53 -14.88
N ALA A 473 -1.99 -5.58 -16.20
CA ALA A 473 -2.11 -6.81 -16.97
C ALA A 473 -1.09 -7.87 -16.53
N ASN A 474 0.16 -7.47 -16.25
CA ASN A 474 1.16 -8.38 -15.71
C ASN A 474 0.73 -8.96 -14.36
N LEU A 475 0.26 -8.12 -13.43
CA LEU A 475 -0.17 -8.58 -12.10
C LEU A 475 -1.30 -9.61 -12.17
N LEU A 476 -2.25 -9.41 -13.08
CA LEU A 476 -3.31 -10.39 -13.31
C LEU A 476 -2.75 -11.67 -13.97
N LEU A 477 -1.82 -11.56 -14.92
CA LEU A 477 -1.20 -12.73 -15.55
C LEU A 477 -0.39 -13.54 -14.52
N LEU A 478 0.32 -12.87 -13.62
CA LEU A 478 1.08 -13.56 -12.58
C LEU A 478 0.17 -14.47 -11.75
N CYS A 479 -1.09 -14.09 -11.53
CA CYS A 479 -2.07 -14.88 -10.78
C CYS A 479 -2.58 -16.12 -11.54
N THR A 480 -2.41 -16.21 -12.86
CA THR A 480 -2.86 -17.38 -13.65
C THR A 480 -1.78 -18.46 -13.80
N ILE A 481 -0.50 -18.10 -13.57
CA ILE A 481 0.64 -18.98 -13.85
C ILE A 481 0.98 -19.84 -12.62
N ASP A 482 1.04 -21.16 -12.80
CA ASP A 482 1.35 -22.17 -11.78
C ASP A 482 2.82 -22.61 -11.78
N ASN A 483 3.66 -22.02 -12.64
CA ASN A 483 5.09 -22.32 -12.73
C ASN A 483 5.95 -21.08 -12.43
N ALA A 484 6.90 -21.21 -11.49
CA ALA A 484 7.79 -20.12 -11.08
C ALA A 484 8.68 -19.60 -12.23
N GLN A 485 9.14 -20.47 -13.13
CA GLN A 485 9.92 -20.06 -14.29
C GLN A 485 9.08 -19.23 -15.26
N ASP A 486 7.84 -19.66 -15.52
CA ASP A 486 6.92 -18.95 -16.41
C ASP A 486 6.50 -17.59 -15.82
N ILE A 487 6.38 -17.48 -14.49
CA ILE A 487 6.17 -16.20 -13.79
C ILE A 487 7.31 -15.22 -14.12
N ILE A 488 8.56 -15.67 -14.05
CA ILE A 488 9.74 -14.83 -14.32
C ILE A 488 9.78 -14.42 -15.80
N ILE A 489 9.55 -15.37 -16.72
CA ILE A 489 9.54 -15.11 -18.16
C ILE A 489 8.48 -14.07 -18.51
N ASN A 490 7.25 -14.24 -18.01
CA ASN A 490 6.15 -13.31 -18.28
C ASN A 490 6.39 -11.93 -17.66
N MET A 491 6.96 -11.85 -16.45
CA MET A 491 7.39 -10.57 -15.88
C MET A 491 8.38 -9.84 -16.78
N ILE A 492 9.40 -10.52 -17.30
CA ILE A 492 10.39 -9.93 -18.23
C ILE A 492 9.70 -9.46 -19.52
N ALA A 493 8.78 -10.26 -20.07
CA ALA A 493 8.05 -9.90 -21.28
C ALA A 493 7.27 -8.59 -21.07
N PHE A 494 6.59 -8.42 -19.94
CA PHE A 494 5.87 -7.18 -19.63
C PHE A 494 6.77 -5.98 -19.36
N MET A 495 7.96 -6.18 -18.79
CA MET A 495 8.96 -5.10 -18.70
C MET A 495 9.31 -4.58 -20.10
N VAL A 496 9.58 -5.49 -21.05
CA VAL A 496 9.86 -5.11 -22.45
C VAL A 496 8.68 -4.36 -23.08
N VAL A 497 7.43 -4.78 -22.82
CA VAL A 497 6.24 -4.08 -23.33
C VAL A 497 6.12 -2.68 -22.72
N ALA A 498 6.40 -2.52 -21.43
CA ALA A 498 6.38 -1.22 -20.75
C ALA A 498 7.46 -0.25 -21.30
N ASP A 499 8.58 -0.78 -21.79
CA ASP A 499 9.72 -0.04 -22.31
C ASP A 499 9.71 0.15 -23.84
N ILE A 500 8.63 -0.20 -24.54
CA ILE A 500 8.50 -0.01 -26.00
C ILE A 500 8.79 1.44 -26.43
N GLN A 501 8.36 2.41 -25.62
CA GLN A 501 8.61 3.82 -25.87
C GLN A 501 10.12 4.14 -25.95
N GLU A 502 10.96 3.40 -25.22
CA GLU A 502 12.39 3.68 -25.07
C GLU A 502 13.14 3.01 -26.21
N PHE A 503 12.70 1.82 -26.61
CA PHE A 503 13.17 1.21 -27.85
C PHE A 503 12.86 2.10 -29.06
N TYR A 504 11.67 2.72 -29.09
CA TYR A 504 11.33 3.65 -30.16
C TYR A 504 12.20 4.90 -30.14
N SER A 505 12.39 5.56 -28.99
CA SER A 505 13.27 6.74 -28.91
C SER A 505 14.71 6.39 -29.26
N ASN A 506 15.18 5.20 -28.87
CA ASN A 506 16.50 4.69 -29.20
C ASN A 506 16.70 4.47 -30.71
N SER A 507 15.63 4.11 -31.44
CA SER A 507 15.66 3.95 -32.90
C SER A 507 15.73 5.27 -33.67
N LEU A 508 15.34 6.39 -33.05
CA LEU A 508 15.49 7.73 -33.61
C LEU A 508 16.96 8.17 -33.48
N GLN A 509 17.80 7.65 -34.36
CA GLN A 509 19.19 8.07 -34.47
C GLN A 509 19.27 9.53 -34.93
N ASN A 510 20.13 10.32 -34.29
CA ASN A 510 20.46 11.71 -34.68
C ASN A 510 19.32 12.74 -34.60
N SER A 511 18.28 12.50 -33.79
CA SER A 511 17.28 13.55 -33.54
C SER A 511 17.85 14.60 -32.57
N PRO A 512 17.97 15.89 -32.96
CA PRO A 512 18.49 16.94 -32.08
C PRO A 512 17.62 17.14 -30.83
N LEU A 513 16.33 16.80 -30.94
CA LEU A 513 15.39 16.78 -29.83
C LEU A 513 15.77 15.74 -28.77
N ARG A 514 16.22 14.55 -29.19
CA ARG A 514 16.59 13.48 -28.26
C ARG A 514 17.85 13.85 -27.45
N GLU A 515 18.85 14.46 -28.09
CA GLU A 515 20.09 14.86 -27.41
C GLU A 515 19.86 15.98 -26.39
N SER A 516 18.90 16.88 -26.66
CA SER A 516 18.58 18.02 -25.79
C SER A 516 17.63 17.66 -24.64
N THR A 517 16.77 16.65 -24.79
CA THR A 517 15.74 16.29 -23.79
C THR A 517 16.30 15.89 -22.40
N PRO A 518 17.22 14.91 -22.26
CA PRO A 518 17.63 14.38 -20.95
C PRO A 518 18.45 15.37 -20.10
N GLN A 519 18.95 16.45 -20.71
CA GLN A 519 19.71 17.48 -20.01
C GLN A 519 18.82 18.54 -19.35
N GLN A 520 17.53 18.57 -19.66
CA GLN A 520 16.63 19.61 -19.18
C GLN A 520 15.98 19.26 -17.83
N GLU A 521 16.30 20.06 -16.82
CA GLU A 521 15.54 20.14 -15.59
C GLU A 521 14.41 21.15 -15.75
N LEU A 522 13.16 20.68 -15.74
CA LEU A 522 11.99 21.54 -15.84
C LEU A 522 11.53 21.99 -14.45
N GLU A 523 11.57 23.30 -14.21
CA GLU A 523 11.01 23.90 -13.00
C GLU A 523 9.48 24.01 -13.09
N ILE A 524 8.78 23.44 -12.11
CA ILE A 524 7.33 23.51 -12.00
C ILE A 524 6.96 24.75 -11.17
N LYS A 525 6.23 25.70 -11.78
CA LYS A 525 5.70 26.87 -11.08
C LYS A 525 4.74 26.48 -9.96
N SER A 526 4.68 27.26 -8.89
CA SER A 526 3.70 27.02 -7.83
C SER A 526 2.29 27.38 -8.31
N TRP A 527 1.25 26.77 -7.71
CA TRP A 527 -0.16 27.10 -8.04
C TRP A 527 -0.47 28.60 -7.87
N LYS A 528 0.20 29.26 -6.91
CA LYS A 528 0.03 30.70 -6.67
C LYS A 528 0.68 31.56 -7.74
N GLU A 529 1.71 31.05 -8.40
CA GLU A 529 2.44 31.73 -9.48
C GLU A 529 1.80 31.48 -10.85
N SER A 530 0.89 30.52 -10.98
CA SER A 530 0.23 30.27 -12.25
C SER A 530 -0.86 31.31 -12.49
N ASP A 531 -0.68 32.20 -13.49
CA ASP A 531 -1.70 33.15 -13.97
C ASP A 531 -2.88 32.47 -14.71
N ASN A 532 -3.03 31.14 -14.57
CA ASN A 532 -3.94 30.36 -15.38
C ASN A 532 -5.39 30.65 -14.99
N LYS A 533 -6.10 31.42 -15.82
CA LYS A 533 -7.56 31.45 -15.80
C LYS A 533 -8.08 30.10 -16.28
N PHE A 534 -8.53 29.26 -15.35
CA PHE A 534 -9.09 27.95 -15.67
C PHE A 534 -10.50 28.10 -16.24
N GLY A 535 -10.68 27.83 -17.54
CA GLY A 535 -12.00 27.50 -18.05
C GLY A 535 -12.45 26.11 -17.60
N LEU A 536 -13.67 25.70 -17.96
CA LEU A 536 -14.26 24.41 -17.55
C LEU A 536 -13.34 23.21 -17.84
N LEU A 537 -12.74 23.16 -19.03
CA LEU A 537 -11.82 22.10 -19.44
C LEU A 537 -10.52 22.12 -18.60
N GLY A 538 -10.06 23.30 -18.21
CA GLY A 538 -8.93 23.47 -17.29
C GLY A 538 -9.25 22.93 -15.89
N VAL A 539 -10.46 23.18 -15.38
CA VAL A 539 -10.93 22.63 -14.11
C VAL A 539 -11.03 21.11 -14.18
N LEU A 540 -11.60 20.56 -15.26
CA LEU A 540 -11.74 19.12 -15.46
C LEU A 540 -10.37 18.42 -15.51
N THR A 541 -9.43 18.95 -16.29
CA THR A 541 -8.06 18.38 -16.39
C THR A 541 -7.29 18.49 -15.08
N PHE A 542 -7.48 19.58 -14.32
CA PHE A 542 -6.91 19.69 -12.98
C PHE A 542 -7.51 18.68 -12.00
N LEU A 543 -8.83 18.48 -12.03
CA LEU A 543 -9.51 17.48 -11.22
C LEU A 543 -9.03 16.07 -11.57
N LEU A 544 -8.91 15.75 -12.85
CA LEU A 544 -8.37 14.48 -13.33
C LEU A 544 -6.95 14.25 -12.80
N TYR A 545 -6.06 15.23 -12.94
CA TYR A 545 -4.71 15.17 -12.36
C TYR A 545 -4.73 14.92 -10.85
N LYS A 546 -5.63 15.57 -10.10
CA LYS A 546 -5.78 15.37 -8.66
C LYS A 546 -6.22 13.95 -8.32
N ILE A 547 -7.17 13.39 -9.05
CA ILE A 547 -7.65 12.01 -8.86
C ILE A 547 -6.52 11.02 -9.15
N ILE A 548 -5.85 11.15 -10.30
CA ILE A 548 -4.74 10.25 -10.68
C ILE A 548 -3.59 10.34 -9.67
N ARG A 549 -3.22 11.57 -9.26
CA ARG A 549 -2.19 11.78 -8.24
C ARG A 549 -2.58 11.18 -6.89
N MET A 550 -3.85 11.33 -6.49
CA MET A 550 -4.36 10.75 -5.24
C MET A 550 -4.28 9.23 -5.29
N PHE A 551 -4.75 8.61 -6.37
CA PHE A 551 -4.61 7.17 -6.59
C PHE A 551 -3.13 6.73 -6.53
N TYR A 552 -2.25 7.47 -7.22
CA TYR A 552 -0.83 7.15 -7.26
C TYR A 552 -0.19 7.17 -5.87
N VAL A 553 -0.43 8.25 -5.10
CA VAL A 553 0.15 8.45 -3.76
C VAL A 553 -0.48 7.50 -2.72
N ALA A 554 -1.78 7.24 -2.79
CA ALA A 554 -2.50 6.52 -1.75
C ALA A 554 -2.52 5.01 -1.93
N PHE A 555 -2.55 4.54 -3.19
CA PHE A 555 -2.66 3.12 -3.51
C PHE A 555 -1.44 2.64 -4.29
N TYR A 556 -1.24 3.16 -5.50
CA TYR A 556 -0.29 2.57 -6.44
C TYR A 556 1.13 2.45 -5.86
N TYR A 557 1.71 3.54 -5.36
CA TYR A 557 3.11 3.57 -4.91
C TYR A 557 3.41 2.62 -3.75
N TYR A 558 2.46 2.41 -2.84
CA TYR A 558 2.68 1.61 -1.64
C TYR A 558 2.11 0.20 -1.76
N PHE A 559 0.98 0.02 -2.45
CA PHE A 559 0.16 -1.18 -2.33
C PHE A 559 0.00 -1.97 -3.64
N MET A 560 0.43 -1.43 -4.80
CA MET A 560 0.29 -2.15 -6.07
C MET A 560 0.97 -3.53 -6.06
N PRO A 561 2.20 -3.71 -5.53
CA PRO A 561 2.82 -5.03 -5.48
C PRO A 561 2.05 -6.05 -4.63
N PHE A 562 1.31 -5.58 -3.61
CA PHE A 562 0.53 -6.45 -2.74
C PHE A 562 -0.76 -6.94 -3.38
N ALA A 563 -1.24 -6.23 -4.40
CA ALA A 563 -2.45 -6.62 -5.12
C ALA A 563 -2.31 -8.06 -5.65
N VAL A 564 -1.11 -8.51 -6.04
CA VAL A 564 -0.88 -9.89 -6.52
C VAL A 564 -1.23 -10.95 -5.48
N VAL A 565 -0.95 -10.69 -4.19
CA VAL A 565 -1.21 -11.63 -3.10
C VAL A 565 -2.70 -11.72 -2.85
N PHE A 566 -3.35 -10.56 -2.76
CA PHE A 566 -4.78 -10.46 -2.56
C PHE A 566 -5.57 -11.06 -3.74
N LEU A 567 -5.14 -10.79 -4.97
CA LEU A 567 -5.74 -11.34 -6.18
C LEU A 567 -5.57 -12.86 -6.26
N SER A 568 -4.37 -13.39 -5.96
CA SER A 568 -4.13 -14.85 -5.91
C SER A 568 -5.09 -15.53 -4.92
N PHE A 569 -5.34 -14.90 -3.77
CA PHE A 569 -6.29 -15.39 -2.78
C PHE A 569 -7.74 -15.37 -3.30
N LEU A 570 -8.20 -14.23 -3.85
CA LEU A 570 -9.56 -14.09 -4.38
C LEU A 570 -9.87 -15.08 -5.51
N VAL A 571 -8.92 -15.24 -6.43
CA VAL A 571 -9.01 -16.19 -7.54
C VAL A 571 -9.18 -17.60 -7.02
N THR A 572 -8.39 -17.99 -6.03
CA THR A 572 -8.45 -19.34 -5.47
C THR A 572 -9.80 -19.62 -4.80
N GLN A 573 -10.33 -18.66 -4.04
CA GLN A 573 -11.63 -18.78 -3.39
C GLN A 573 -12.79 -18.91 -4.39
N HIS A 574 -12.77 -18.11 -5.46
CA HIS A 574 -13.79 -18.18 -6.50
C HIS A 574 -13.87 -19.59 -7.14
N ASN A 575 -12.72 -20.21 -7.40
CA ASN A 575 -12.66 -21.54 -7.98
C ASN A 575 -13.24 -22.62 -7.05
N VAL A 576 -12.95 -22.55 -5.75
CA VAL A 576 -13.51 -23.49 -4.74
C VAL A 576 -15.04 -23.40 -4.73
N VAL A 577 -15.58 -22.18 -4.69
CA VAL A 577 -17.03 -21.96 -4.69
C VAL A 577 -17.67 -22.45 -5.99
N SER A 578 -17.07 -22.20 -7.15
CA SER A 578 -17.59 -22.68 -8.43
C SER A 578 -17.61 -24.22 -8.55
N LYS A 579 -16.60 -24.91 -7.99
CA LYS A 579 -16.54 -26.38 -7.97
C LYS A 579 -17.61 -26.97 -7.04
N ALA A 580 -17.80 -26.36 -5.87
CA ALA A 580 -18.86 -26.77 -4.95
C ALA A 580 -20.25 -26.59 -5.57
N ALA A 581 -20.50 -25.47 -6.24
CA ALA A 581 -21.78 -25.19 -6.90
C ALA A 581 -22.04 -26.11 -8.12
N GLY A 582 -21.00 -26.51 -8.86
CA GLY A 582 -21.12 -27.39 -10.02
C GLY A 582 -21.23 -28.88 -9.70
N GLY A 583 -20.84 -29.31 -8.50
CA GLY A 583 -20.75 -30.73 -8.12
C GLY A 583 -22.07 -31.38 -7.70
N GLU A 584 -23.08 -30.63 -7.25
CA GLU A 584 -24.33 -31.21 -6.71
C GLU A 584 -25.44 -31.41 -7.76
N GLY A 585 -25.32 -30.82 -8.96
CA GLY A 585 -26.33 -30.95 -10.02
C GLY A 585 -26.02 -32.02 -11.08
N GLY A 586 -24.80 -32.56 -11.04
CA GLY A 586 -24.26 -33.48 -12.04
C GLY A 586 -24.25 -34.94 -11.59
N ALA A 587 -25.29 -35.41 -10.90
CA ALA A 587 -25.67 -36.81 -11.00
C ALA A 587 -26.16 -37.03 -12.43
N SER A 588 -25.24 -37.04 -13.40
CA SER A 588 -25.44 -37.72 -14.66
C SER A 588 -25.75 -39.15 -14.27
N ILE A 589 -27.04 -39.47 -14.27
CA ILE A 589 -27.56 -40.81 -14.40
C ILE A 589 -26.74 -41.40 -15.55
N SER A 590 -25.73 -42.20 -15.21
CA SER A 590 -25.03 -43.02 -16.19
C SER A 590 -26.09 -43.99 -16.68
N SER A 591 -26.70 -43.66 -17.81
CA SER A 591 -27.63 -44.51 -18.54
C SER A 591 -26.90 -45.68 -19.22
N ASP A 592 -25.81 -46.18 -18.62
CA ASP A 592 -25.08 -47.36 -19.07
C ASP A 592 -25.67 -48.66 -18.48
N GLY A 593 -26.82 -48.56 -17.82
CA GLY A 593 -27.60 -49.68 -17.29
C GLY A 593 -28.63 -50.29 -18.24
N ILE A 594 -28.44 -50.26 -19.57
CA ILE A 594 -29.23 -51.08 -20.50
C ILE A 594 -28.33 -51.60 -21.63
N ASN A 595 -27.50 -52.60 -21.34
CA ASN A 595 -27.12 -53.58 -22.36
C ASN A 595 -27.14 -54.99 -21.76
N SER A 596 -28.29 -55.62 -22.02
CA SER A 596 -28.56 -57.05 -22.18
C SER A 596 -27.57 -58.06 -21.60
N THR A 597 -28.07 -58.72 -20.56
CA THR A 597 -27.77 -60.09 -20.13
C THR A 597 -27.90 -61.09 -21.28
N ILE A 598 -26.78 -61.54 -21.85
CA ILE A 598 -26.58 -62.81 -22.55
C ILE A 598 -25.10 -63.15 -22.24
N GLY A 599 -24.71 -64.11 -21.41
CA GLY A 599 -25.08 -65.51 -21.31
C GLY A 599 -23.81 -66.36 -21.52
N SER A 600 -23.67 -67.44 -20.74
CA SER A 600 -22.60 -68.48 -20.77
C SER A 600 -21.33 -68.13 -19.95
N ASN A 601 -21.12 -68.69 -18.75
CA ASN A 601 -20.85 -70.08 -18.34
C ASN A 601 -19.35 -70.36 -18.16
N THR A 602 -19.04 -71.03 -17.03
CA THR A 602 -17.88 -71.92 -16.76
C THR A 602 -16.50 -71.24 -16.71
N THR A 603 -15.63 -71.42 -15.71
CA THR A 603 -15.30 -72.62 -14.92
C THR A 603 -14.35 -72.26 -13.75
N LEU A 604 -14.69 -72.78 -12.56
CA LEU A 604 -13.88 -73.33 -11.47
C LEU A 604 -12.70 -72.57 -10.79
N PRO A 605 -12.56 -72.71 -9.45
CA PRO A 605 -11.43 -72.22 -8.67
C PRO A 605 -10.34 -73.28 -8.51
N VAL A 606 -9.08 -72.85 -8.46
CA VAL A 606 -8.00 -73.64 -7.85
C VAL A 606 -7.13 -72.68 -7.02
N GLN A 607 -7.29 -72.81 -5.70
CA GLN A 607 -6.27 -72.54 -4.69
C GLN A 607 -5.38 -73.80 -4.55
N PRO A 608 -4.18 -73.75 -3.94
CA PRO A 608 -3.81 -73.00 -2.72
C PRO A 608 -2.83 -71.84 -2.93
#